data_AF-A0A947WQL3-F1
#
_entry.id   AF-A0A947WQL3-F1
#
_cell.length_a   1.000
_cell.length_b   1.000
_cell.length_c   1.000
_cell.angle_alpha   90.00
_cell.angle_beta   90.00
_cell.angle_gamma   90.00
#
_symmetry.space_group_name_H-M   'P 1'
#
loop_
_entity.id
_entity.type
_entity.pdbx_description
1 polymer ?
#
loop_
_entity_poly.entity_id
_entity_poly.type
_entity_poly.pdbx_seq_one_letter_code
_entity_poly.pdbx_strand_id
1 'polypeptide(L)'
;MCHARQIPDRDVVVHAAAARCRCDKERARRGWTRPAPDITYRLINREAAAMNTFVLYLNLIIALGSSAFGMIALYRPKMLVAGADGGAGERFFVLMYAARTVPFGCLAGFLPLFASGWTIAVLLGAAALIQVADIVIALRRRTVGMAIGATIAASVHVAAIFLVL
;
A
#
# COMPACT_ATOMS: atom_id res chain seq x y z
N MET A 1 17.72 28.21 -18.53
CA MET A 1 16.78 28.04 -17.40
C MET A 1 15.64 29.04 -17.58
N CYS A 2 14.39 28.58 -17.71
CA CYS A 2 13.23 29.46 -17.71
C CYS A 2 12.39 29.15 -16.47
N HIS A 3 12.39 30.08 -15.52
CA HIS A 3 11.60 30.06 -14.29
C HIS A 3 10.13 30.35 -14.65
N ALA A 4 9.21 29.45 -14.31
CA ALA A 4 7.78 29.71 -14.39
C ALA A 4 7.28 30.16 -13.01
N ARG A 5 6.80 31.41 -12.93
CA ARG A 5 6.10 31.97 -11.76
C ARG A 5 4.58 31.81 -11.96
N GLN A 6 3.83 31.72 -10.87
CA GLN A 6 2.48 31.14 -10.74
C GLN A 6 1.34 32.19 -10.80
N ILE A 7 0.20 31.81 -11.44
CA ILE A 7 -1.24 32.24 -11.31
C ILE A 7 -1.72 33.62 -11.90
N PRO A 8 -3.04 33.86 -12.19
CA PRO A 8 -3.69 33.69 -13.50
C PRO A 8 -4.43 34.95 -14.05
N ASP A 9 -4.44 35.15 -15.38
CA ASP A 9 -5.41 36.01 -16.08
C ASP A 9 -5.64 35.49 -17.51
N ARG A 10 -6.82 35.70 -18.13
CA ARG A 10 -7.13 35.10 -19.46
C ARG A 10 -6.20 35.61 -20.57
N ASP A 11 -5.74 36.85 -20.48
CA ASP A 11 -4.76 37.43 -21.40
C ASP A 11 -3.37 36.78 -21.24
N VAL A 12 -3.07 36.23 -20.05
CA VAL A 12 -1.82 35.49 -19.80
C VAL A 12 -1.82 34.14 -20.51
N VAL A 13 -2.95 33.50 -20.75
CA VAL A 13 -2.98 32.19 -21.45
C VAL A 13 -2.49 32.33 -22.88
N VAL A 14 -2.90 33.40 -23.57
CA VAL A 14 -2.48 33.69 -24.95
C VAL A 14 -0.99 34.07 -24.98
N HIS A 15 -0.53 34.90 -24.04
CA HIS A 15 0.88 35.26 -23.93
C HIS A 15 1.78 34.08 -23.51
N ALA A 16 1.31 33.19 -22.63
CA ALA A 16 2.02 31.99 -22.21
C ALA A 16 2.10 30.94 -23.34
N ALA A 17 1.05 30.80 -24.15
CA ALA A 17 1.07 29.96 -25.34
C ALA A 17 2.06 30.52 -26.39
N ALA A 18 2.04 31.84 -26.62
CA ALA A 18 2.99 32.51 -27.51
C ALA A 18 4.44 32.39 -27.00
N ALA A 19 4.67 32.48 -25.69
CA ALA A 19 5.98 32.30 -25.07
C ALA A 19 6.50 30.86 -25.19
N ARG A 20 5.63 29.85 -24.97
CA ARG A 20 5.96 28.43 -25.20
C ARG A 20 6.35 28.17 -26.66
N CYS A 21 5.56 28.67 -27.61
CA CYS A 21 5.86 28.49 -29.03
C CYS A 21 7.20 29.14 -29.44
N ARG A 22 7.52 30.31 -28.88
CA ARG A 22 8.82 30.98 -29.12
C ARG A 22 9.99 30.17 -28.56
N CYS A 23 9.86 29.64 -27.33
CA CYS A 23 10.88 28.81 -26.70
C CYS A 23 11.10 27.49 -27.46
N ASP A 24 10.04 26.89 -28.00
CA ASP A 24 10.12 25.66 -28.78
C ASP A 24 10.79 25.88 -30.13
N LYS A 25 10.48 27.00 -30.81
CA LYS A 25 11.19 27.42 -32.03
C LYS A 25 12.67 27.71 -31.79
N GLU A 26 13.02 28.35 -30.67
CA GLU A 26 14.43 28.55 -30.32
C GLU A 26 15.16 27.24 -29.99
N ARG A 27 14.50 26.30 -29.30
CA ARG A 27 15.04 24.95 -29.07
C ARG A 27 15.29 24.20 -30.38
N ALA A 28 14.32 24.24 -31.30
CA ALA A 28 14.45 23.63 -32.61
C ALA A 28 15.61 24.24 -33.42
N ARG A 29 15.76 25.58 -33.40
CA ARG A 29 16.87 26.28 -34.06
C ARG A 29 18.24 25.94 -33.46
N ARG A 30 18.32 25.77 -32.15
CA ARG A 30 19.57 25.40 -31.45
C ARG A 30 19.87 23.89 -31.50
N GLY A 31 19.09 23.12 -32.27
CA GLY A 31 19.26 21.66 -32.37
C GLY A 31 19.07 20.93 -31.04
N TRP A 32 18.31 21.52 -30.10
CA TRP A 32 18.15 20.98 -28.76
C TRP A 32 17.20 19.79 -28.79
N THR A 33 17.74 18.60 -29.06
CA THR A 33 17.05 17.35 -28.81
C THR A 33 17.00 17.12 -27.30
N ARG A 34 15.85 16.69 -26.76
CA ARG A 34 15.86 16.15 -25.40
C ARG A 34 16.86 14.99 -25.41
N PRO A 35 17.85 14.96 -24.51
CA PRO A 35 18.75 13.82 -24.45
C PRO A 35 17.88 12.58 -24.31
N ALA A 36 17.98 11.67 -25.29
CA ALA A 36 17.36 10.37 -25.18
C ALA A 36 17.90 9.82 -23.87
N PRO A 37 17.02 9.50 -22.91
CA PRO A 37 17.59 9.19 -21.62
C PRO A 37 18.38 7.87 -21.81
N ASP A 38 19.43 7.68 -21.01
CA ASP A 38 20.48 6.64 -21.09
C ASP A 38 20.01 5.19 -20.82
N ILE A 39 20.61 4.12 -21.36
CA ILE A 39 20.06 2.76 -21.11
C ILE A 39 19.90 2.44 -19.59
N THR A 40 20.75 3.03 -18.75
CA THR A 40 20.72 2.88 -17.29
C THR A 40 19.46 3.44 -16.61
N TYR A 41 18.98 4.67 -16.89
CA TYR A 41 17.71 5.15 -16.28
C TYR A 41 16.50 4.28 -16.68
N ARG A 42 16.47 3.68 -17.89
CA ARG A 42 15.35 2.79 -18.28
C ARG A 42 15.33 1.51 -17.46
N LEU A 43 16.51 0.94 -17.23
CA LEU A 43 16.64 -0.28 -16.44
C LEU A 43 16.28 -0.02 -14.98
N ILE A 44 16.82 1.05 -14.37
CA ILE A 44 16.50 1.44 -13.00
C ILE A 44 14.99 1.69 -12.82
N ASN A 45 14.36 2.43 -13.73
CA ASN A 45 12.91 2.70 -13.63
C ASN A 45 12.05 1.45 -13.86
N ARG A 46 12.50 0.51 -14.70
CA ARG A 46 11.80 -0.77 -14.89
C ARG A 46 11.92 -1.66 -13.66
N GLU A 47 13.10 -1.74 -13.05
CA GLU A 47 13.33 -2.50 -11.82
C GLU A 47 12.54 -1.90 -10.65
N ALA A 48 12.54 -0.57 -10.51
CA ALA A 48 11.75 0.12 -9.50
C ALA A 48 10.24 -0.11 -9.69
N ALA A 49 9.74 -0.06 -10.93
CA ALA A 49 8.34 -0.35 -11.23
C ALA A 49 7.97 -1.83 -10.95
N ALA A 50 8.85 -2.76 -11.32
CA ALA A 50 8.68 -4.19 -11.04
C ALA A 50 8.70 -4.48 -9.53
N MET A 51 9.62 -3.84 -8.80
CA MET A 51 9.76 -3.97 -7.35
C MET A 51 8.55 -3.40 -6.61
N ASN A 52 8.04 -2.24 -7.04
CA ASN A 52 6.81 -1.68 -6.48
C ASN A 52 5.62 -2.64 -6.70
N THR A 53 5.43 -3.09 -7.94
CA THR A 53 4.39 -4.04 -8.31
C THR A 53 4.48 -5.33 -7.48
N PHE A 54 5.68 -5.87 -7.29
CA PHE A 54 5.92 -7.06 -6.48
C PHE A 54 5.46 -6.88 -5.02
N VAL A 55 5.83 -5.79 -4.37
CA VAL A 55 5.44 -5.52 -2.98
C VAL A 55 3.92 -5.35 -2.85
N LEU A 56 3.27 -4.69 -3.80
CA LEU A 56 1.81 -4.52 -3.78
C LEU A 56 1.06 -5.86 -3.93
N TYR A 57 1.54 -6.76 -4.80
CA TYR A 57 0.99 -8.11 -4.91
C TYR A 57 1.26 -8.95 -3.66
N LEU A 58 2.44 -8.83 -3.07
CA LEU A 58 2.75 -9.49 -1.80
C LEU A 58 1.82 -8.99 -0.68
N ASN A 59 1.58 -7.67 -0.61
CA ASN A 59 0.62 -7.07 0.31
C ASN A 59 -0.79 -7.63 0.11
N LEU A 60 -1.26 -7.76 -1.15
CA LEU A 60 -2.54 -8.39 -1.45
C LEU A 60 -2.61 -9.82 -0.91
N ILE A 61 -1.62 -10.66 -1.22
CA ILE A 61 -1.61 -12.07 -0.81
C ILE A 61 -1.64 -12.19 0.72
N ILE A 62 -0.81 -11.42 1.41
CA ILE A 62 -0.71 -11.45 2.87
C ILE A 62 -1.97 -10.90 3.55
N ALA A 63 -2.57 -9.84 2.99
CA ALA A 63 -3.82 -9.28 3.50
C ALA A 63 -4.98 -10.26 3.34
N LEU A 64 -5.10 -10.90 2.17
CA LEU A 64 -6.10 -11.95 1.94
C LEU A 64 -5.85 -13.19 2.80
N GLY A 65 -4.59 -13.58 3.00
CA GLY A 65 -4.22 -14.64 3.92
C GLY A 65 -4.67 -14.35 5.35
N SER A 66 -4.53 -13.11 5.80
CA SER A 66 -4.99 -12.66 7.12
C SER A 66 -6.52 -12.70 7.24
N SER A 67 -7.25 -12.27 6.19
CA SER A 67 -8.71 -12.40 6.11
C SER A 67 -9.16 -13.87 6.16
N ALA A 68 -8.52 -14.73 5.36
CA ALA A 68 -8.82 -16.15 5.30
C ALA A 68 -8.54 -16.84 6.64
N PHE A 69 -7.47 -16.46 7.33
CA PHE A 69 -7.16 -16.98 8.66
C PHE A 69 -8.25 -16.64 9.68
N GLY A 70 -8.71 -15.38 9.70
CA GLY A 70 -9.86 -14.99 10.53
C GLY A 70 -11.14 -15.75 10.18
N MET A 71 -11.31 -16.08 8.90
CA MET A 71 -12.46 -16.85 8.44
C MET A 71 -12.43 -18.32 8.85
N ILE A 72 -11.27 -18.97 8.71
CA ILE A 72 -11.04 -20.35 9.15
C ILE A 72 -11.21 -20.46 10.66
N ALA A 73 -10.82 -19.43 11.41
CA ALA A 73 -10.96 -19.41 12.86
C ALA A 73 -12.42 -19.57 13.34
N LEU A 74 -13.43 -19.17 12.54
CA LEU A 74 -14.85 -19.41 12.87
C LEU A 74 -15.17 -20.91 13.00
N TYR A 75 -14.54 -21.75 12.17
CA TYR A 75 -14.77 -23.19 12.16
C TYR A 75 -13.74 -23.94 13.03
N ARG A 76 -12.56 -23.34 13.24
CA ARG A 76 -11.43 -23.91 13.99
C ARG A 76 -10.94 -22.92 15.06
N PRO A 77 -11.73 -22.65 16.11
CA PRO A 77 -11.41 -21.62 17.12
C PRO A 77 -10.13 -21.90 17.89
N LYS A 78 -9.72 -23.18 17.98
CA LYS A 78 -8.45 -23.62 18.58
C LYS A 78 -7.20 -22.99 17.94
N MET A 79 -7.32 -22.41 16.74
CA MET A 79 -6.23 -21.70 16.07
C MET A 79 -5.93 -20.33 16.69
N LEU A 80 -6.93 -19.68 17.30
CA LEU A 80 -6.78 -18.37 17.95
C LEU A 80 -6.74 -18.46 19.48
N VAL A 81 -7.46 -19.43 20.03
CA VAL A 81 -7.57 -19.63 21.48
C VAL A 81 -7.13 -21.05 21.80
N ALA A 82 -5.93 -21.18 22.40
CA ALA A 82 -5.44 -22.46 22.87
C ALA A 82 -6.39 -23.02 23.94
N GLY A 83 -6.86 -24.26 23.76
CA GLY A 83 -7.83 -24.88 24.65
C GLY A 83 -9.28 -24.45 24.43
N ALA A 84 -9.63 -23.93 23.24
CA ALA A 84 -11.02 -23.55 22.96
C ALA A 84 -11.98 -24.75 23.11
N ASP A 85 -12.84 -24.67 24.12
CA ASP A 85 -13.88 -25.67 24.45
C ASP A 85 -15.26 -25.27 23.92
N GLY A 86 -15.33 -24.14 23.20
CA GLY A 86 -16.55 -23.68 22.54
C GLY A 86 -17.45 -22.83 23.44
N GLY A 87 -16.90 -22.26 24.50
CA GLY A 87 -17.60 -21.36 25.40
C GLY A 87 -18.06 -20.06 24.72
N ALA A 88 -19.07 -19.40 25.28
CA ALA A 88 -19.68 -18.20 24.68
C ALA A 88 -18.65 -17.05 24.46
N GLY A 89 -17.73 -16.85 25.41
CA GLY A 89 -16.69 -15.83 25.31
C GLY A 89 -15.67 -16.09 24.20
N GLU A 90 -15.37 -17.35 23.91
CA GLU A 90 -14.46 -17.74 22.82
C GLU A 90 -15.12 -17.49 21.47
N ARG A 91 -16.38 -17.93 21.31
CA ARG A 91 -17.15 -17.69 20.08
C ARG A 91 -17.27 -16.19 19.80
N PHE A 92 -17.55 -15.39 20.82
CA PHE A 92 -17.60 -13.93 20.68
C PHE A 92 -16.26 -13.35 20.22
N PHE A 93 -15.14 -13.77 20.83
CA PHE A 93 -13.81 -13.32 20.43
C PHE A 93 -13.49 -13.66 18.96
N VAL A 94 -13.79 -14.88 18.54
CA VAL A 94 -13.51 -15.34 17.17
C VAL A 94 -14.41 -14.62 16.16
N LEU A 95 -15.69 -14.40 16.47
CA LEU A 95 -16.59 -13.61 15.63
C LEU A 95 -16.12 -12.16 15.49
N MET A 96 -15.71 -11.52 16.58
CA MET A 96 -15.12 -10.18 16.55
C MET A 96 -13.84 -10.12 15.74
N TYR A 97 -12.97 -11.12 15.92
CA TYR A 97 -11.73 -11.21 15.15
C TYR A 97 -12.02 -11.30 13.65
N ALA A 98 -12.91 -12.20 13.23
CA ALA A 98 -13.31 -12.36 11.84
C ALA A 98 -13.98 -11.10 11.26
N ALA A 99 -14.90 -10.48 12.01
CA ALA A 99 -15.60 -9.27 11.60
C ALA A 99 -14.65 -8.09 11.34
N ARG A 100 -13.51 -8.05 12.05
CA ARG A 100 -12.45 -7.06 11.80
C ARG A 100 -11.55 -7.47 10.64
N THR A 101 -10.99 -8.69 10.67
CA THR A 101 -9.93 -9.08 9.74
C THR A 101 -10.42 -9.22 8.31
N VAL A 102 -11.66 -9.69 8.10
CA VAL A 102 -12.18 -9.93 6.74
C VAL A 102 -12.35 -8.62 5.97
N PRO A 103 -13.09 -7.60 6.46
CA PRO A 103 -13.23 -6.33 5.74
C PRO A 103 -11.90 -5.59 5.60
N PHE A 104 -11.11 -5.49 6.68
CA PHE A 104 -9.84 -4.77 6.63
C PHE A 104 -8.82 -5.43 5.71
N GLY A 105 -8.66 -6.75 5.76
CA GLY A 105 -7.72 -7.44 4.89
C GLY A 105 -8.11 -7.36 3.42
N CYS A 106 -9.41 -7.36 3.10
CA CYS A 106 -9.87 -7.11 1.73
C CYS A 106 -9.55 -5.67 1.28
N LEU A 107 -9.90 -4.66 2.09
CA LEU A 107 -9.66 -3.26 1.73
C LEU A 107 -8.16 -2.96 1.63
N ALA A 108 -7.37 -3.32 2.64
CA ALA A 108 -5.92 -3.09 2.68
C ALA A 108 -5.16 -3.89 1.62
N GLY A 109 -5.72 -5.00 1.13
CA GLY A 109 -5.14 -5.79 0.04
C GLY A 109 -5.43 -5.20 -1.34
N PHE A 110 -6.69 -4.87 -1.64
CA PHE A 110 -7.09 -4.46 -2.99
C PHE A 110 -6.86 -2.98 -3.31
N LEU A 111 -7.16 -2.07 -2.37
CA LEU A 111 -7.12 -0.63 -2.64
C LEU A 111 -5.73 -0.11 -3.10
N PRO A 112 -4.59 -0.57 -2.54
CA PRO A 112 -3.27 -0.15 -2.99
C PRO A 112 -2.92 -0.51 -4.44
N LEU A 113 -3.67 -1.42 -5.08
CA LEU A 113 -3.46 -1.78 -6.48
C LEU A 113 -4.06 -0.76 -7.46
N PHE A 114 -5.03 0.03 -7.00
CA PHE A 114 -5.80 0.94 -7.85
C PHE A 114 -5.60 2.41 -7.49
N ALA A 115 -5.11 2.70 -6.28
CA ALA A 115 -4.95 4.04 -5.78
C ALA A 115 -3.67 4.19 -4.96
N SER A 116 -3.10 5.40 -4.99
CA SER A 116 -2.00 5.85 -4.16
C SER A 116 -2.34 7.18 -3.49
N GLY A 117 -1.59 7.55 -2.46
CA GLY A 117 -1.73 8.77 -1.68
C GLY A 117 -2.05 8.53 -0.20
N TRP A 118 -2.15 9.64 0.55
CA TRP A 118 -2.30 9.65 2.01
C TRP A 118 -3.45 8.79 2.53
N THR A 119 -4.59 8.76 1.84
CA THR A 119 -5.75 7.95 2.26
C THR A 119 -5.41 6.45 2.30
N ILE A 120 -4.68 5.95 1.30
CA ILE A 120 -4.26 4.55 1.21
C ILE A 120 -3.16 4.27 2.24
N ALA A 121 -2.24 5.20 2.42
CA ALA A 121 -1.20 5.11 3.44
C ALA A 121 -1.79 5.00 4.86
N VAL A 122 -2.83 5.78 5.18
CA VAL A 122 -3.53 5.71 6.48
C VAL A 122 -4.25 4.38 6.64
N LEU A 123 -4.90 3.86 5.60
CA LEU A 123 -5.53 2.54 5.63
C LEU A 123 -4.52 1.42 5.91
N LEU A 124 -3.38 1.44 5.21
CA LEU A 124 -2.29 0.49 5.43
C LEU A 124 -1.65 0.65 6.81
N GLY A 125 -1.54 1.89 7.31
CA GLY A 125 -1.09 2.18 8.67
C GLY A 125 -2.03 1.58 9.72
N ALA A 126 -3.35 1.72 9.54
CA ALA A 126 -4.34 1.09 10.40
C ALA A 126 -4.24 -0.45 10.34
N ALA A 127 -4.03 -1.03 9.15
CA ALA A 127 -3.80 -2.46 8.99
C ALA A 127 -2.53 -2.94 9.72
N ALA A 128 -1.43 -2.19 9.63
CA ALA A 128 -0.20 -2.48 10.35
C ALA A 128 -0.39 -2.44 11.88
N LEU A 129 -1.10 -1.42 12.40
CA LEU A 129 -1.42 -1.32 13.83
C LEU A 129 -2.31 -2.47 14.32
N ILE A 130 -3.27 -2.88 13.51
CA ILE A 130 -4.09 -4.07 13.76
C ILE A 130 -3.21 -5.32 13.93
N GLN A 131 -2.21 -5.51 13.06
CA GLN A 131 -1.30 -6.65 13.18
C GLN A 131 -0.41 -6.56 14.42
N VAL A 132 0.01 -5.36 14.83
CA VAL A 132 0.73 -5.17 16.11
C VAL A 132 -0.14 -5.60 17.29
N ALA A 133 -1.44 -5.25 17.30
CA ALA A 133 -2.36 -5.73 18.32
C ALA A 133 -2.47 -7.26 18.32
N ASP A 134 -2.46 -7.88 17.14
CA ASP A 134 -2.50 -9.34 17.00
C ASP A 134 -1.22 -10.01 17.54
N ILE A 135 -0.04 -9.41 17.33
CA ILE A 135 1.22 -9.87 17.94
C ILE A 135 1.10 -9.83 19.47
N VAL A 136 0.60 -8.74 20.04
CA VAL A 136 0.43 -8.61 21.49
C VAL A 136 -0.52 -9.68 22.04
N ILE A 137 -1.64 -9.93 21.37
CA ILE A 137 -2.60 -10.98 21.75
C ILE A 137 -1.94 -12.36 21.64
N ALA A 138 -1.22 -12.61 20.56
CA ALA A 138 -0.55 -13.88 20.31
C ALA A 138 0.52 -14.20 21.36
N LEU A 139 1.29 -13.19 21.78
CA LEU A 139 2.26 -13.32 22.87
C LEU A 139 1.56 -13.63 24.20
N ARG A 140 0.46 -12.96 24.52
CA ARG A 140 -0.32 -13.23 25.75
C ARG A 140 -0.95 -14.63 25.75
N ARG A 141 -1.40 -15.12 24.59
CA ARG A 141 -2.02 -16.44 24.42
C ARG A 141 -1.02 -17.55 24.08
N ARG A 142 0.29 -17.24 23.97
CA ARG A 142 1.36 -18.16 23.57
C ARG A 142 1.12 -18.88 22.23
N THR A 143 0.45 -18.21 21.29
CA THR A 143 0.16 -18.74 19.95
C THR A 143 1.23 -18.27 18.96
N VAL A 144 2.33 -19.03 18.87
CA VAL A 144 3.50 -18.67 18.05
C VAL A 144 3.16 -18.44 16.57
N GLY A 145 2.26 -19.26 16.00
CA GLY A 145 1.87 -19.13 14.59
C GLY A 145 1.21 -17.79 14.25
N MET A 146 0.33 -17.29 15.13
CA MET A 146 -0.32 -15.98 14.96
C MET A 146 0.68 -14.83 15.08
N ALA A 147 1.64 -14.93 16.02
CA ALA A 147 2.66 -13.90 16.20
C ALA A 147 3.57 -13.77 14.96
N ILE A 148 4.01 -14.89 14.38
CA ILE A 148 4.84 -14.89 13.17
C ILE A 148 4.06 -14.31 11.98
N GLY A 149 2.84 -14.80 11.75
CA GLY A 149 2.01 -14.34 10.64
C GLY A 149 1.70 -12.83 10.73
N ALA A 150 1.31 -12.35 11.90
CA ALA A 150 1.04 -10.94 12.14
C ALA A 150 2.28 -10.06 11.97
N THR A 151 3.47 -10.55 12.36
CA THR A 151 4.74 -9.81 12.18
C THR A 151 5.10 -9.64 10.70
N ILE A 152 4.96 -10.71 9.91
CA ILE A 152 5.19 -10.67 8.46
C ILE A 152 4.20 -9.69 7.81
N ALA A 153 2.92 -9.78 8.18
CA ALA A 153 1.90 -8.89 7.63
C ALA A 153 2.12 -7.42 7.98
N ALA A 154 2.44 -7.12 9.24
CA ALA A 154 2.79 -5.76 9.66
C ALA A 154 3.95 -5.19 8.82
N SER A 155 5.00 -5.98 8.62
CA SER A 155 6.18 -5.57 7.85
C SER A 155 5.83 -5.26 6.38
N VAL A 156 5.02 -6.11 5.75
CA VAL A 156 4.59 -5.92 4.36
C VAL A 156 3.67 -4.71 4.21
N HIS A 157 2.73 -4.48 5.14
CA HIS A 157 1.88 -3.29 5.12
C HIS A 157 2.72 -2.01 5.25
N VAL A 158 3.72 -1.99 6.14
CA VAL A 158 4.63 -0.86 6.29
C VAL A 158 5.45 -0.62 5.02
N ALA A 159 5.97 -1.68 4.38
CA ALA A 159 6.64 -1.55 3.11
C ALA A 159 5.72 -0.97 2.01
N ALA A 160 4.46 -1.40 1.96
CA ALA A 160 3.47 -0.87 1.03
C ALA A 160 3.16 0.61 1.27
N ILE A 161 3.17 1.10 2.53
CA ILE A 161 2.99 2.53 2.85
C ILE A 161 4.02 3.39 2.12
N PHE A 162 5.30 3.01 2.17
CA PHE A 162 6.38 3.78 1.53
C PHE A 162 6.28 3.83 0.00
N LEU A 163 5.54 2.90 -0.61
CA LEU A 163 5.36 2.84 -2.06
C LEU A 163 4.13 3.60 -2.55
N VAL A 164 3.12 3.79 -1.69
CA VAL A 164 1.89 4.50 -2.04
C VAL A 164 1.91 5.97 -1.64
N LEU A 165 2.88 6.41 -0.83
CA LEU A 165 3.12 7.82 -0.49
C LEU A 165 3.94 8.52 -1.58
#